data_AF-A0A9W9H430-F1
#
_entry.id   AF-A0A9W9H430-F1
#
_cell.length_a   1.000
_cell.length_b   1.000
_cell.length_c   1.000
_cell.angle_alpha   90.00
_cell.angle_beta   90.00
_cell.angle_gamma   90.00
#
_symmetry.space_group_name_H-M   'P 1'
#
loop_
_entity.id
_entity.type
_entity.pdbx_description
1 polymer ?
#
loop_
_entity_poly.entity_id
_entity_poly.type
_entity_poly.pdbx_seq_one_letter_code
_entity_poly.pdbx_strand_id
1 'polypeptide(L)'
;MAISSITPASTPVVVVSPYVTIQPPMSRCGRGPGLLLIRPHCYATCQEQNESLDPEPLKKWAEESFTVAQVTLDDQSASDKSVLRELLLKAEQDLIKRPECDTTEKIGLIVYGARADYPPQFEDSLQDALAQGTKSIAAVFFDSWNIPYFQSTLMQLSSPSEGEKRDGQTIRVYSDVPSPGFIIPGHPDFKISTAGVAHTRTLGFIKKHLGGPFFDLEKIWDEHTFYEFEERSVEKTMATMVQEPYVNHVPTLTGGIGRARLSHFYLNNFIFNNPDDSELELISRTVGIDRIVDEFILVFTHVKEMDWIIPGIPPTGRHVQVPFTSVVNIRGDRLYHEHIAWDQATVLVQLGLLPEYLPFPYALPDGSVPAHGKRFEYRVPAAGVESAVKLRDEHAVPSNLMFNYQIREVGIDESLDKRRDDSL
;
A
#
# COMPACT_ATOMS: atom_id res chain seq x y z
N MET A 1 2.04 18.03 26.48
CA MET A 1 0.82 17.31 26.90
C MET A 1 0.89 15.93 26.28
N ALA A 2 0.71 14.86 27.07
CA ALA A 2 0.71 13.51 26.54
C ALA A 2 -0.46 13.36 25.57
N ILE A 3 -0.17 13.17 24.28
CA ILE A 3 -1.17 12.80 23.29
C ILE A 3 -1.67 11.43 23.73
N SER A 4 -2.88 11.41 24.30
CA SER A 4 -3.63 10.19 24.52
C SER A 4 -3.81 9.57 23.14
N SER A 5 -2.98 8.59 22.81
CA SER A 5 -3.16 7.79 21.60
C SER A 5 -4.50 7.10 21.73
N ILE A 6 -5.53 7.62 21.07
CA ILE A 6 -6.71 6.81 20.78
C ILE A 6 -6.22 5.72 19.84
N THR A 7 -5.78 4.63 20.43
CA THR A 7 -5.55 3.37 19.74
C THR A 7 -6.92 2.96 19.20
N PRO A 8 -7.06 2.63 17.90
CA PRO A 8 -8.25 1.95 17.44
C PRO A 8 -8.54 0.79 18.39
N ALA A 9 -9.76 0.68 18.92
CA ALA A 9 -10.11 -0.40 19.81
C ALA A 9 -9.81 -1.73 19.09
N SER A 10 -8.71 -2.40 19.45
CA SER A 10 -8.37 -3.70 18.89
C SER A 10 -9.39 -4.68 19.45
N THR A 11 -10.31 -5.15 18.62
CA THR A 11 -11.26 -6.18 19.03
C THR A 11 -10.46 -7.42 19.46
N PRO A 12 -10.67 -7.95 20.67
CA PRO A 12 -9.83 -9.03 21.18
C PRO A 12 -10.01 -10.31 20.37
N VAL A 13 -8.90 -11.01 20.15
CA VAL A 13 -8.88 -12.34 19.56
C VAL A 13 -9.66 -13.32 20.46
N VAL A 14 -10.45 -14.20 19.86
CA VAL A 14 -11.21 -15.25 20.55
C VAL A 14 -10.59 -16.61 20.23
N VAL A 15 -10.01 -17.26 21.25
CA VAL A 15 -9.47 -18.63 21.13
C VAL A 15 -10.61 -19.62 21.33
N VAL A 16 -10.95 -20.38 20.28
CA VAL A 16 -12.02 -21.40 20.31
C VAL A 16 -11.47 -22.75 20.74
N SER A 17 -10.29 -23.11 20.23
CA SER A 17 -9.55 -24.32 20.57
C SER A 17 -8.06 -24.09 20.31
N PRO A 18 -7.16 -25.04 20.62
CA PRO A 18 -5.74 -24.92 20.27
C PRO A 18 -5.48 -24.76 18.75
N TYR A 19 -6.43 -25.17 17.92
CA TYR A 19 -6.31 -25.16 16.46
C TYR A 19 -7.13 -24.04 15.79
N VAL A 20 -8.12 -23.49 16.49
CA VAL A 20 -9.10 -22.54 15.94
C VAL A 20 -9.10 -21.24 16.72
N THR A 21 -8.86 -20.15 16.00
CA THR A 21 -8.87 -18.79 16.52
C THR A 21 -9.80 -17.93 15.67
N ILE A 22 -10.59 -17.06 16.31
CA ILE A 22 -11.48 -16.13 15.63
C ILE A 22 -11.06 -14.70 15.94
N GLN A 23 -10.95 -13.87 14.91
CA GLN A 23 -10.75 -12.43 15.01
C GLN A 23 -12.00 -11.72 14.48
N PRO A 24 -12.73 -10.99 15.34
CA PRO A 24 -13.80 -10.13 14.87
C PRO A 24 -13.25 -8.96 14.03
N PRO A 25 -14.09 -8.32 13.20
CA PRO A 25 -13.73 -7.17 12.39
C PRO A 25 -13.06 -6.06 13.22
N MET A 26 -12.07 -5.40 12.61
CA MET A 26 -11.32 -4.28 13.22
C MET A 26 -11.68 -2.92 12.62
N SER A 27 -12.60 -2.89 11.66
CA SER A 27 -13.22 -1.68 11.14
C SER A 27 -14.15 -1.03 12.17
N ARG A 28 -14.51 0.24 11.97
CA ARG A 28 -15.44 0.98 12.84
C ARG A 28 -16.86 0.40 12.80
N CYS A 29 -17.28 -0.24 11.71
CA CYS A 29 -18.60 -0.88 11.64
C CYS A 29 -18.69 -2.13 12.54
N GLY A 30 -17.55 -2.74 12.88
CA GLY A 30 -17.46 -3.88 13.80
C GLY A 30 -18.19 -5.14 13.33
N ARG A 31 -18.58 -5.20 12.05
CA ARG A 31 -19.32 -6.30 11.44
C ARG A 31 -18.82 -6.59 10.04
N GLY A 32 -18.96 -7.83 9.61
CA GLY A 32 -18.74 -8.19 8.23
C GLY A 32 -18.85 -9.69 7.97
N PRO A 33 -18.71 -10.09 6.69
CA PRO A 33 -18.96 -11.46 6.28
C PRO A 33 -17.93 -12.43 6.86
N GLY A 34 -18.35 -13.69 7.00
CA GLY A 34 -17.50 -14.76 7.49
C GLY A 34 -16.42 -15.15 6.48
N LEU A 35 -15.19 -15.23 6.96
CA LEU A 35 -14.03 -15.71 6.20
C LEU A 35 -13.31 -16.81 7.00
N LEU A 36 -13.12 -17.97 6.37
CA LEU A 36 -12.37 -19.09 6.93
C LEU A 36 -10.97 -19.13 6.31
N LEU A 37 -9.95 -19.13 7.14
CA LEU A 37 -8.55 -19.30 6.76
C LEU A 37 -8.08 -20.68 7.21
N ILE A 38 -7.38 -21.40 6.33
CA ILE A 38 -6.62 -22.60 6.68
C ILE A 38 -5.14 -22.29 6.48
N ARG A 39 -4.30 -22.61 7.46
CA ARG A 39 -2.84 -22.47 7.37
C ARG A 39 -2.13 -23.68 7.97
N PRO A 40 -0.92 -24.03 7.50
CA PRO A 40 -0.11 -25.06 8.12
C PRO A 40 0.55 -24.52 9.39
N HIS A 41 0.87 -25.40 10.34
CA HIS A 41 1.50 -25.03 11.62
C HIS A 41 2.88 -24.42 11.43
N CYS A 42 3.63 -24.82 10.39
CA CYS A 42 4.94 -24.25 10.06
C CYS A 42 4.88 -22.74 9.77
N TYR A 43 3.73 -22.19 9.37
CA TYR A 43 3.56 -20.75 9.15
C TYR A 43 3.21 -19.99 10.42
N ALA A 44 2.84 -20.66 11.51
CA ALA A 44 2.53 -19.98 12.77
C ALA A 44 3.78 -19.32 13.38
N THR A 45 4.97 -19.89 13.14
CA THR A 45 6.25 -19.36 13.63
C THR A 45 6.80 -18.22 12.76
N CYS A 46 6.36 -18.09 11.50
CA CYS A 46 6.78 -17.00 10.61
C CYS A 46 6.47 -15.62 11.21
N GLN A 47 5.35 -15.50 11.94
CA GLN A 47 4.95 -14.21 12.51
C GLN A 47 5.94 -13.67 13.54
N GLU A 48 6.68 -14.54 14.25
CA GLU A 48 7.73 -14.11 15.19
C GLU A 48 8.92 -13.45 14.48
N GLN A 49 9.07 -13.72 13.18
CA GLN A 49 10.14 -13.21 12.31
C GLN A 49 9.65 -12.09 11.39
N ASN A 50 8.41 -11.62 11.55
CA ASN A 50 7.86 -10.57 10.69
C ASN A 50 8.41 -9.19 11.06
N GLU A 51 9.31 -8.67 10.23
CA GLU A 51 9.84 -7.31 10.33
C GLU A 51 9.09 -6.29 9.45
N SER A 52 8.08 -6.73 8.70
CA SER A 52 7.32 -5.89 7.78
C SER A 52 6.09 -5.25 8.45
N LEU A 53 5.55 -4.20 7.82
CA LEU A 53 4.28 -3.59 8.22
C LEU A 53 3.05 -4.38 7.78
N ASP A 54 3.23 -5.45 6.99
CA ASP A 54 2.13 -6.30 6.58
C ASP A 54 1.79 -7.27 7.72
N PRO A 55 0.59 -7.22 8.31
CA PRO A 55 0.23 -8.06 9.44
C PRO A 55 -0.05 -9.51 9.00
N GLU A 56 -0.02 -10.44 9.95
CA GLU A 56 -0.42 -11.82 9.68
C GLU A 56 -1.84 -11.91 9.08
N PRO A 57 -2.14 -12.96 8.29
CA PRO A 57 -3.42 -13.11 7.62
C PRO A 57 -4.65 -12.91 8.51
N LEU A 58 -4.65 -13.44 9.73
CA LEU A 58 -5.78 -13.31 10.66
C LEU A 58 -6.15 -11.84 10.93
N LYS A 59 -5.15 -11.02 11.28
CA LYS A 59 -5.31 -9.58 11.52
C LYS A 59 -5.59 -8.83 10.22
N LYS A 60 -4.87 -9.14 9.15
CA LYS A 60 -5.00 -8.46 7.85
C LYS A 60 -6.43 -8.52 7.31
N TRP A 61 -7.07 -9.69 7.36
CA TRP A 61 -8.45 -9.84 6.91
C TRP A 61 -9.48 -9.23 7.86
N ALA A 62 -9.17 -9.14 9.16
CA ALA A 62 -10.02 -8.43 10.10
C ALA A 62 -9.95 -6.90 9.93
N GLU A 63 -8.79 -6.35 9.55
CA GLU A 63 -8.64 -4.95 9.12
C GLU A 63 -9.48 -4.65 7.87
N GLU A 64 -9.64 -5.63 6.97
CA GLU A 64 -10.56 -5.56 5.82
C GLU A 64 -12.04 -5.69 6.20
N SER A 65 -12.35 -5.73 7.50
CA SER A 65 -13.69 -5.85 8.08
C SER A 65 -14.35 -7.22 7.97
N PHE A 66 -13.61 -8.29 7.66
CA PHE A 66 -14.17 -9.64 7.75
C PHE A 66 -14.23 -10.13 9.19
N THR A 67 -15.22 -10.97 9.51
CA THR A 67 -15.15 -11.81 10.70
C THR A 67 -14.37 -13.06 10.31
N VAL A 68 -13.21 -13.28 10.92
CA VAL A 68 -12.23 -14.26 10.42
C VAL A 68 -12.09 -15.41 11.39
N ALA A 69 -12.28 -16.64 10.93
CA ALA A 69 -11.85 -17.85 11.65
C ALA A 69 -10.59 -18.41 10.99
N GLN A 70 -9.56 -18.69 11.76
CA GLN A 70 -8.33 -19.31 11.29
C GLN A 70 -8.17 -20.69 11.93
N VAL A 71 -8.02 -21.70 11.08
CA VAL A 71 -7.67 -23.07 11.44
C VAL A 71 -6.19 -23.28 11.14
N THR A 72 -5.39 -23.55 12.18
CA THR A 72 -3.97 -23.87 12.06
C THR A 72 -3.80 -25.38 12.18
N LEU A 73 -3.21 -26.04 11.19
CA LEU A 73 -3.14 -27.49 11.13
C LEU A 73 -1.71 -28.02 11.28
N ASP A 74 -1.52 -28.98 12.17
CA ASP A 74 -0.32 -29.83 12.23
C ASP A 74 -0.48 -31.06 11.30
N ASP A 75 0.59 -31.86 11.14
CA ASP A 75 0.57 -33.03 10.26
C ASP A 75 -0.54 -34.04 10.61
N GLN A 76 -0.84 -34.20 11.90
CA GLN A 76 -1.84 -35.14 12.37
C GLN A 76 -3.26 -34.66 12.02
N SER A 77 -3.58 -33.42 12.37
CA SER A 77 -4.89 -32.81 12.11
C SER A 77 -5.14 -32.55 10.62
N ALA A 78 -4.10 -32.34 9.81
CA ALA A 78 -4.22 -32.22 8.36
C ALA A 78 -4.39 -33.58 7.65
N SER A 79 -3.89 -34.69 8.23
CA SER A 79 -4.00 -36.03 7.63
C SER A 79 -5.29 -36.77 7.99
N ASP A 80 -5.87 -36.48 9.15
CA ASP A 80 -7.06 -37.17 9.65
C ASP A 80 -8.34 -36.48 9.17
N LYS A 81 -9.08 -37.17 8.29
CA LYS A 81 -10.33 -36.70 7.70
C LYS A 81 -11.39 -36.32 8.72
N SER A 82 -11.50 -37.08 9.82
CA SER A 82 -12.52 -36.84 10.84
C SER A 82 -12.14 -35.62 11.67
N VAL A 83 -10.87 -35.52 12.07
CA VAL A 83 -10.36 -34.38 12.83
C VAL A 83 -10.46 -33.09 12.03
N LEU A 84 -9.97 -33.07 10.78
CA LEU A 84 -10.03 -31.89 9.92
C LEU A 84 -11.48 -31.43 9.74
N ARG A 85 -12.40 -32.37 9.49
CA ARG A 85 -13.83 -32.06 9.37
C ARG A 85 -14.39 -31.44 10.65
N GLU A 86 -14.11 -32.02 11.81
CA GLU A 86 -14.58 -31.47 13.09
C GLU A 86 -14.03 -30.06 13.33
N LEU A 87 -12.76 -29.81 13.01
CA LEU A 87 -12.14 -28.49 13.11
C LEU A 87 -12.82 -27.46 12.19
N LEU A 88 -13.05 -27.79 10.91
CA LEU A 88 -13.71 -26.90 9.95
C LEU A 88 -15.17 -26.62 10.35
N LEU A 89 -15.91 -27.65 10.76
CA LEU A 89 -17.29 -27.49 11.23
C LEU A 89 -17.35 -26.63 12.49
N LYS A 90 -16.43 -26.83 13.44
CA LYS A 90 -16.36 -26.05 14.67
C LYS A 90 -16.01 -24.59 14.38
N ALA A 91 -15.03 -24.34 13.51
CA ALA A 91 -14.64 -23.01 13.08
C ALA A 91 -15.80 -22.29 12.38
N GLU A 92 -16.47 -22.94 11.42
CA GLU A 92 -17.63 -22.38 10.74
C GLU A 92 -18.78 -22.07 11.72
N GLN A 93 -19.15 -23.02 12.58
CA GLN A 93 -20.26 -22.85 13.52
C GLN A 93 -20.01 -21.72 14.52
N ASP A 94 -18.82 -21.62 15.07
CA ASP A 94 -18.49 -20.58 16.04
C ASP A 94 -18.35 -19.23 15.34
N LEU A 95 -17.86 -19.20 14.10
CA LEU A 95 -17.78 -18.00 13.26
C LEU A 95 -19.18 -17.43 12.97
N ILE A 96 -20.11 -18.23 12.47
CA ILE A 96 -21.45 -17.75 12.10
C ILE A 96 -22.34 -17.41 13.33
N LYS A 97 -22.00 -17.94 14.51
CA LYS A 97 -22.70 -17.59 15.76
C LYS A 97 -22.25 -16.25 16.34
N ARG A 98 -21.15 -15.67 15.82
CA ARG A 98 -20.67 -14.36 16.25
C ARG A 98 -21.66 -13.27 15.89
N PRO A 99 -22.01 -12.36 16.82
CA PRO A 99 -22.85 -11.20 16.50
C PRO A 99 -22.18 -10.23 15.51
N GLU A 100 -20.86 -10.33 15.33
CA GLU A 100 -20.09 -9.55 14.36
C GLU A 100 -20.19 -10.12 12.93
N CYS A 101 -20.56 -11.39 12.76
CA CYS A 101 -20.72 -12.02 11.46
C CYS A 101 -22.10 -11.70 10.88
N ASP A 102 -22.14 -10.84 9.87
CA ASP A 102 -23.41 -10.38 9.26
C ASP A 102 -23.93 -11.31 8.16
N THR A 103 -23.09 -12.21 7.66
CA THR A 103 -23.40 -13.13 6.57
C THR A 103 -23.16 -14.56 7.03
N THR A 104 -24.25 -15.27 7.36
CA THR A 104 -24.20 -16.63 7.90
C THR A 104 -24.52 -17.73 6.87
N GLU A 105 -24.95 -17.34 5.67
CA GLU A 105 -25.35 -18.26 4.60
C GLU A 105 -24.20 -18.63 3.65
N LYS A 106 -23.19 -17.76 3.56
CA LYS A 106 -22.08 -17.86 2.62
C LYS A 106 -20.81 -17.41 3.33
N ILE A 107 -19.77 -18.24 3.29
CA ILE A 107 -18.44 -17.88 3.80
C ILE A 107 -17.40 -17.99 2.68
N GLY A 108 -16.33 -17.21 2.79
CA GLY A 108 -15.16 -17.37 1.92
C GLY A 108 -14.17 -18.36 2.53
N LEU A 109 -13.42 -19.08 1.69
CA LEU A 109 -12.31 -19.91 2.12
C LEU A 109 -10.99 -19.41 1.53
N ILE A 110 -9.94 -19.33 2.34
CA ILE A 110 -8.57 -19.09 1.88
C ILE A 110 -7.67 -20.16 2.48
N VAL A 111 -6.95 -20.89 1.63
CA VAL A 111 -5.98 -21.90 2.04
C VAL A 111 -4.57 -21.39 1.76
N TYR A 112 -3.85 -21.06 2.82
CA TYR A 112 -2.43 -20.69 2.79
C TYR A 112 -1.56 -21.94 2.79
N GLY A 113 -0.37 -21.83 2.21
CA GLY A 113 0.62 -22.92 2.15
C GLY A 113 0.68 -23.63 0.81
N ALA A 114 1.85 -24.19 0.54
CA ALA A 114 2.13 -25.09 -0.57
C ALA A 114 1.70 -26.51 -0.25
N ARG A 115 1.58 -27.37 -1.25
CA ARG A 115 1.38 -28.82 -1.07
C ARG A 115 2.47 -29.46 -0.22
N ALA A 116 3.69 -28.93 -0.28
CA ALA A 116 4.82 -29.39 0.52
C ALA A 116 4.73 -28.99 2.01
N ASP A 117 3.89 -28.01 2.36
CA ASP A 117 3.70 -27.55 3.74
C ASP A 117 2.64 -28.38 4.49
N TYR A 118 1.99 -29.32 3.81
CA TYR A 118 0.96 -30.19 4.36
C TYR A 118 1.30 -31.66 4.10
N PRO A 119 0.76 -32.60 4.90
CA PRO A 119 0.88 -34.02 4.61
C PRO A 119 0.19 -34.38 3.27
N PRO A 120 0.66 -35.42 2.55
CA PRO A 120 0.11 -35.80 1.25
C PRO A 120 -1.41 -36.06 1.23
N GLN A 121 -1.98 -36.46 2.36
CA GLN A 121 -3.40 -36.77 2.54
C GLN A 121 -4.28 -35.53 2.70
N PHE A 122 -3.69 -34.33 2.85
CA PHE A 122 -4.43 -33.12 3.16
C PHE A 122 -5.43 -32.74 2.05
N GLU A 123 -5.06 -32.86 0.78
CA GLU A 123 -5.97 -32.54 -0.34
C GLU A 123 -7.24 -33.41 -0.30
N ASP A 124 -7.06 -34.73 -0.18
CA ASP A 124 -8.18 -35.68 -0.06
C ASP A 124 -9.01 -35.43 1.21
N SER A 125 -8.36 -35.12 2.32
CA SER A 125 -9.02 -34.88 3.60
C SER A 125 -9.83 -33.59 3.58
N LEU A 126 -9.30 -32.53 2.99
CA LEU A 126 -9.99 -31.26 2.82
C LEU A 126 -11.18 -31.42 1.86
N GLN A 127 -11.02 -32.15 0.76
CA GLN A 127 -12.12 -32.44 -0.16
C GLN A 127 -13.27 -33.17 0.55
N ASP A 128 -12.96 -34.22 1.32
CA ASP A 128 -13.97 -34.99 2.05
C ASP A 128 -14.66 -34.18 3.14
N ALA A 129 -13.93 -33.27 3.81
CA ALA A 129 -14.50 -32.38 4.81
C ALA A 129 -15.47 -31.35 4.18
N LEU A 130 -15.08 -30.75 3.05
CA LEU A 130 -15.90 -29.76 2.33
C LEU A 130 -17.17 -30.37 1.74
N ALA A 131 -17.07 -31.57 1.15
CA ALA A 131 -18.20 -32.28 0.53
C ALA A 131 -19.36 -32.56 1.52
N GLN A 132 -19.08 -32.57 2.83
CA GLN A 132 -20.04 -32.90 3.87
C GLN A 132 -20.74 -31.69 4.51
N GLY A 133 -20.63 -30.50 3.89
CA GLY A 133 -21.59 -29.41 4.12
C GLY A 133 -21.01 -28.12 4.68
N THR A 134 -19.88 -27.62 4.15
CA THR A 134 -19.46 -26.24 4.44
C THR A 134 -20.30 -25.23 3.66
N LYS A 135 -20.56 -24.05 4.22
CA LYS A 135 -21.23 -22.94 3.50
C LYS A 135 -20.30 -22.14 2.58
N SER A 136 -19.11 -22.68 2.30
CA SER A 136 -18.07 -21.99 1.55
C SER A 136 -18.42 -21.95 0.06
N ILE A 137 -18.60 -20.76 -0.51
CA ILE A 137 -19.03 -20.59 -1.91
C ILE A 137 -17.91 -20.25 -2.89
N ALA A 138 -16.78 -19.77 -2.37
CA ALA A 138 -15.61 -19.38 -3.16
C ALA A 138 -14.34 -19.67 -2.37
N ALA A 139 -13.29 -20.10 -3.07
CA ALA A 139 -12.02 -20.45 -2.45
C ALA A 139 -10.82 -19.79 -3.13
N VAL A 140 -9.82 -19.45 -2.32
CA VAL A 140 -8.54 -18.93 -2.77
C VAL A 140 -7.44 -19.87 -2.33
N PHE A 141 -6.52 -20.14 -3.24
CA PHE A 141 -5.45 -21.12 -3.10
C PHE A 141 -4.12 -20.49 -3.49
N PHE A 142 -3.06 -20.74 -2.71
CA PHE A 142 -1.71 -20.26 -3.03
C PHE A 142 -0.81 -21.34 -3.67
N ASP A 143 -1.37 -22.52 -3.93
CA ASP A 143 -0.74 -23.59 -4.69
C ASP A 143 -1.79 -24.34 -5.52
N SER A 144 -1.35 -25.26 -6.37
CA SER A 144 -2.22 -26.03 -7.27
C SER A 144 -2.94 -27.15 -6.50
N TRP A 145 -4.07 -26.79 -5.87
CA TRP A 145 -4.96 -27.72 -5.17
C TRP A 145 -6.09 -28.20 -6.09
N ASN A 146 -6.29 -29.52 -6.16
CA ASN A 146 -7.38 -30.09 -6.97
C ASN A 146 -8.65 -30.35 -6.14
N ILE A 147 -9.37 -29.29 -5.79
CA ILE A 147 -10.62 -29.39 -5.01
C ILE A 147 -11.83 -29.01 -5.89
N PRO A 148 -12.54 -29.97 -6.51
CA PRO A 148 -13.65 -29.72 -7.45
C PRO A 148 -14.97 -29.30 -6.78
N TYR A 149 -14.93 -28.94 -5.49
CA TYR A 149 -16.11 -28.56 -4.72
C TYR A 149 -16.64 -27.15 -5.05
N PHE A 150 -15.74 -26.21 -5.36
CA PHE A 150 -16.09 -24.80 -5.49
C PHE A 150 -16.53 -24.43 -6.90
N GLN A 151 -17.63 -23.66 -7.00
CA GLN A 151 -18.09 -23.08 -8.27
C GLN A 151 -17.13 -22.00 -8.81
N SER A 152 -16.39 -21.35 -7.92
CA SER A 152 -15.42 -20.31 -8.31
C SER A 152 -14.19 -20.40 -7.43
N THR A 153 -13.03 -20.38 -8.08
CA THR A 153 -11.73 -20.46 -7.39
C THR A 153 -10.74 -19.44 -7.93
N LEU A 154 -9.89 -18.93 -7.05
CA LEU A 154 -8.74 -18.11 -7.42
C LEU A 154 -7.46 -18.80 -6.97
N MET A 155 -6.57 -19.10 -7.92
CA MET A 155 -5.25 -19.66 -7.67
C MET A 155 -4.18 -18.59 -7.88
N GLN A 156 -3.34 -18.40 -6.86
CA GLN A 156 -2.27 -17.40 -6.78
C GLN A 156 -0.93 -18.15 -6.68
N LEU A 157 -0.35 -18.52 -7.83
CA LEU A 157 0.74 -19.50 -7.91
C LEU A 157 2.11 -18.82 -8.12
N SER A 158 3.16 -19.38 -7.54
CA SER A 158 4.56 -18.97 -7.81
C SER A 158 5.10 -19.55 -9.13
N SER A 159 4.51 -20.63 -9.63
CA SER A 159 4.85 -21.26 -10.89
C SER A 159 3.60 -21.60 -11.71
N PRO A 160 3.71 -21.78 -13.04
CA PRO A 160 2.59 -22.21 -13.85
C PRO A 160 2.07 -23.59 -13.39
N SER A 161 0.75 -23.74 -13.28
CA SER A 161 0.13 -25.04 -13.02
C SER A 161 0.16 -25.93 -14.26
N GLU A 162 0.51 -27.20 -14.08
CA GLU A 162 0.28 -28.23 -15.10
C GLU A 162 -1.18 -28.69 -15.08
N GLY A 163 -1.85 -28.66 -16.23
CA GLY A 163 -3.24 -29.14 -16.37
C GLY A 163 -4.17 -28.13 -17.07
N GLU A 164 -5.35 -28.63 -17.45
CA GLU A 164 -6.38 -27.79 -18.06
C GLU A 164 -7.09 -26.95 -17.01
N LYS A 165 -7.28 -25.66 -17.33
CA LYS A 165 -8.03 -24.72 -16.50
C LYS A 165 -9.50 -25.13 -16.46
N ARG A 166 -10.05 -25.30 -15.26
CA ARG A 166 -11.47 -25.62 -15.05
C ARG A 166 -12.35 -24.38 -15.23
N ASP A 167 -13.62 -24.61 -15.57
CA ASP A 167 -14.62 -23.53 -15.59
C ASP A 167 -14.78 -22.92 -14.19
N GLY A 168 -14.99 -21.59 -14.13
CA GLY A 168 -15.03 -20.85 -12.86
C GLY A 168 -13.68 -20.66 -12.14
N GLN A 169 -12.57 -21.20 -12.67
CA GLN A 169 -11.23 -21.01 -12.11
C GLN A 169 -10.59 -19.72 -12.64
N THR A 170 -9.89 -18.99 -11.78
CA THR A 170 -9.01 -17.88 -12.17
C THR A 170 -7.60 -18.20 -11.68
N ILE A 171 -6.61 -18.13 -12.57
CA ILE A 171 -5.21 -18.43 -12.23
C ILE A 171 -4.38 -17.17 -12.44
N ARG A 172 -3.54 -16.86 -11.45
CA ARG A 172 -2.56 -15.77 -11.47
C ARG A 172 -1.21 -16.35 -11.10
N VAL A 173 -0.21 -16.09 -11.93
CA VAL A 173 1.16 -16.60 -11.74
C VAL A 173 2.08 -15.44 -11.42
N TYR A 174 2.95 -15.62 -10.43
CA TYR A 174 3.94 -14.65 -9.96
C TYR A 174 5.34 -15.24 -10.15
N SER A 175 5.94 -15.01 -11.32
CA SER A 175 7.24 -15.61 -11.68
C SER A 175 8.43 -15.04 -10.93
N ASP A 176 8.22 -13.98 -10.13
CA ASP A 176 9.24 -13.24 -9.40
C ASP A 176 9.34 -13.66 -7.92
N VAL A 177 8.62 -14.72 -7.52
CA VAL A 177 8.63 -15.31 -6.18
C VAL A 177 8.87 -16.82 -6.25
N PRO A 178 9.62 -17.41 -5.31
CA PRO A 178 10.04 -18.81 -5.41
C PRO A 178 9.02 -19.82 -4.87
N SER A 179 8.13 -19.42 -3.96
CA SER A 179 7.19 -20.33 -3.29
C SER A 179 5.88 -19.62 -2.88
N PRO A 180 4.81 -20.37 -2.55
CA PRO A 180 3.58 -19.83 -1.96
C PRO A 180 3.77 -19.03 -0.67
N GLY A 181 4.89 -19.20 0.03
CA GLY A 181 5.24 -18.42 1.23
C GLY A 181 5.41 -16.92 0.96
N PHE A 182 5.43 -16.48 -0.30
CA PHE A 182 5.55 -15.06 -0.66
C PHE A 182 4.46 -14.16 -0.08
N ILE A 183 3.30 -14.72 0.28
CA ILE A 183 2.16 -14.00 0.84
C ILE A 183 2.17 -13.94 2.38
N ILE A 184 3.11 -14.63 3.04
CA ILE A 184 3.15 -14.78 4.49
C ILE A 184 4.22 -13.88 5.08
N PRO A 185 3.85 -12.80 5.79
CA PRO A 185 4.83 -11.95 6.46
C PRO A 185 5.71 -12.74 7.44
N GLY A 186 7.03 -12.52 7.37
CA GLY A 186 8.04 -13.24 8.15
C GLY A 186 8.46 -14.60 7.59
N HIS A 187 7.87 -15.08 6.50
CA HIS A 187 8.39 -16.22 5.75
C HIS A 187 9.67 -15.81 4.96
N PRO A 188 10.69 -16.68 4.79
CA PRO A 188 11.92 -16.35 4.04
C PRO A 188 11.67 -15.86 2.61
N ASP A 189 10.63 -16.39 1.96
CA ASP A 189 10.25 -16.02 0.60
C ASP A 189 9.27 -14.84 0.51
N PHE A 190 8.92 -14.22 1.65
CA PHE A 190 7.98 -13.10 1.69
C PHE A 190 8.42 -11.95 0.80
N LYS A 191 7.52 -11.47 -0.06
CA LYS A 191 7.78 -10.34 -0.96
C LYS A 191 6.62 -9.38 -0.96
N ILE A 192 6.75 -8.29 -0.19
CA ILE A 192 5.68 -7.34 0.11
C ILE A 192 4.98 -6.77 -1.14
N SER A 193 5.72 -6.45 -2.21
CA SER A 193 5.14 -5.90 -3.45
C SER A 193 4.22 -6.90 -4.14
N THR A 194 4.69 -8.14 -4.29
CA THR A 194 3.94 -9.24 -4.93
C THR A 194 2.79 -9.71 -4.04
N ALA A 195 3.02 -9.80 -2.72
CA ALA A 195 2.00 -10.06 -1.72
C ALA A 195 0.87 -9.03 -1.76
N GLY A 196 1.20 -7.74 -1.92
CA GLY A 196 0.23 -6.66 -2.07
C GLY A 196 -0.67 -6.84 -3.28
N VAL A 197 -0.10 -7.11 -4.46
CA VAL A 197 -0.87 -7.37 -5.69
C VAL A 197 -1.75 -8.61 -5.56
N ALA A 198 -1.23 -9.67 -4.98
CA ALA A 198 -1.99 -10.90 -4.73
C ALA A 198 -3.16 -10.64 -3.76
N HIS A 199 -2.92 -9.90 -2.67
CA HIS A 199 -3.95 -9.50 -1.71
C HIS A 199 -5.10 -8.73 -2.37
N THR A 200 -4.81 -7.70 -3.17
CA THR A 200 -5.83 -6.91 -3.89
C THR A 200 -6.70 -7.79 -4.80
N ARG A 201 -6.08 -8.73 -5.53
CA ARG A 201 -6.79 -9.69 -6.40
C ARG A 201 -7.67 -10.64 -5.58
N THR A 202 -7.14 -11.13 -4.45
CA THR A 202 -7.88 -11.99 -3.52
C THR A 202 -9.05 -11.25 -2.89
N LEU A 203 -8.86 -10.00 -2.45
CA LEU A 203 -9.90 -9.15 -1.88
C LEU A 203 -11.04 -8.91 -2.88
N GLY A 204 -10.71 -8.53 -4.11
CA GLY A 204 -11.71 -8.35 -5.17
C GLY A 204 -12.48 -9.63 -5.49
N PHE A 205 -11.79 -10.78 -5.50
CA PHE A 205 -12.42 -12.08 -5.69
C PHE A 205 -13.36 -12.44 -4.53
N ILE A 206 -12.92 -12.33 -3.28
CA ILE A 206 -13.74 -12.67 -2.10
C ILE A 206 -14.93 -11.72 -1.97
N LYS A 207 -14.73 -10.39 -2.04
CA LYS A 207 -15.81 -9.41 -1.95
C LYS A 207 -16.87 -9.61 -3.03
N LYS A 208 -16.47 -9.95 -4.26
CA LYS A 208 -17.41 -10.27 -5.36
C LYS A 208 -18.34 -11.44 -5.01
N HIS A 209 -17.82 -12.51 -4.42
CA HIS A 209 -18.61 -13.71 -4.15
C HIS A 209 -19.42 -13.61 -2.86
N LEU A 210 -18.90 -12.94 -1.84
CA LEU A 210 -19.60 -12.74 -0.57
C LEU A 210 -20.56 -11.53 -0.58
N GLY A 211 -20.44 -10.63 -1.55
CA GLY A 211 -21.26 -9.41 -1.63
C GLY A 211 -20.80 -8.32 -0.66
N GLY A 212 -19.55 -8.35 -0.20
CA GLY A 212 -18.99 -7.37 0.72
C GLY A 212 -17.77 -7.89 1.49
N PRO A 213 -17.24 -7.09 2.44
CA PRO A 213 -17.71 -5.76 2.82
C PRO A 213 -17.26 -4.69 1.80
N PHE A 214 -18.12 -3.72 1.53
CA PHE A 214 -17.83 -2.58 0.64
C PHE A 214 -17.77 -1.30 1.44
N PHE A 215 -16.78 -0.46 1.13
CA PHE A 215 -16.56 0.83 1.77
C PHE A 215 -16.51 1.91 0.70
N ASP A 216 -17.01 3.09 1.06
CA ASP A 216 -16.86 4.30 0.25
C ASP A 216 -15.44 4.84 0.48
N LEU A 217 -14.50 4.39 -0.38
CA LEU A 217 -13.09 4.75 -0.25
C LEU A 217 -12.86 6.25 -0.42
N GLU A 218 -13.66 6.92 -1.27
CA GLU A 218 -13.54 8.36 -1.49
C GLU A 218 -13.92 9.12 -0.23
N LYS A 219 -15.03 8.75 0.41
CA LYS A 219 -15.41 9.34 1.69
C LYS A 219 -14.36 9.13 2.79
N ILE A 220 -13.71 7.96 2.82
CA ILE A 220 -12.62 7.69 3.78
C ILE A 220 -11.43 8.61 3.52
N TRP A 221 -11.10 8.83 2.25
CA TRP A 221 -9.99 9.70 1.87
C TRP A 221 -10.30 11.19 2.07
N ASP A 222 -11.51 11.63 1.73
CA ASP A 222 -11.99 12.99 1.98
C ASP A 222 -12.05 13.29 3.49
N GLU A 223 -12.45 12.31 4.32
CA GLU A 223 -12.38 12.45 5.79
C GLU A 223 -10.93 12.63 6.27
N HIS A 224 -9.99 11.84 5.73
CA HIS A 224 -8.60 11.90 6.14
C HIS A 224 -7.98 13.26 5.80
N THR A 225 -8.12 13.70 4.56
CA THR A 225 -7.56 14.98 4.08
C THR A 225 -8.23 16.17 4.76
N PHE A 226 -9.53 16.10 5.06
CA PHE A 226 -10.20 17.11 5.88
C PHE A 226 -9.53 17.29 7.24
N TYR A 227 -9.17 16.19 7.92
CA TYR A 227 -8.48 16.31 9.21
C TYR A 227 -7.04 16.84 9.10
N GLU A 228 -6.35 16.56 8.00
CA GLU A 228 -4.98 17.04 7.78
C GLU A 228 -4.91 18.53 7.40
N PHE A 229 -5.77 18.98 6.47
CA PHE A 229 -5.63 20.29 5.83
C PHE A 229 -6.61 21.33 6.38
N GLU A 230 -7.87 20.95 6.61
CA GLU A 230 -8.95 21.87 7.03
C GLU A 230 -9.02 21.98 8.56
N GLU A 231 -9.26 20.86 9.25
CA GLU A 231 -9.37 20.85 10.72
C GLU A 231 -8.00 20.91 11.41
N ARG A 232 -6.94 20.45 10.73
CA ARG A 232 -5.55 20.41 11.22
C ARG A 232 -5.42 19.69 12.57
N SER A 233 -5.95 18.47 12.65
CA SER A 233 -6.02 17.67 13.87
C SER A 233 -5.26 16.33 13.73
N VAL A 234 -4.06 16.27 14.31
CA VAL A 234 -3.23 15.05 14.39
C VAL A 234 -4.02 13.85 14.95
N GLU A 235 -4.77 14.06 16.02
CA GLU A 235 -5.51 12.97 16.69
C GLU A 235 -6.54 12.33 15.76
N LYS A 236 -7.39 13.15 15.12
CA LYS A 236 -8.40 12.69 14.17
C LYS A 236 -7.81 12.10 12.89
N THR A 237 -6.75 12.69 12.34
CA THR A 237 -5.99 12.12 11.21
C THR A 237 -5.51 10.71 11.56
N MET A 238 -4.84 10.55 12.70
CA MET A 238 -4.38 9.24 13.16
C MET A 238 -5.53 8.28 13.44
N ALA A 239 -6.74 8.77 13.78
CA ALA A 239 -7.91 7.95 14.02
C ALA A 239 -8.55 7.37 12.73
N THR A 240 -8.16 7.83 11.53
CA THR A 240 -8.56 7.20 10.26
C THR A 240 -7.54 6.16 9.76
N MET A 241 -6.45 5.95 10.49
CA MET A 241 -5.40 5.01 10.12
C MET A 241 -5.47 3.70 10.92
N VAL A 242 -4.85 2.64 10.39
CA VAL A 242 -4.67 1.34 11.06
C VAL A 242 -3.70 1.42 12.24
N GLN A 243 -3.41 0.27 12.86
CA GLN A 243 -2.51 0.19 14.01
C GLN A 243 -1.04 0.43 13.65
N GLU A 244 -0.59 -0.03 12.48
CA GLU A 244 0.78 0.18 11.98
C GLU A 244 0.74 0.92 10.63
N PRO A 245 0.44 2.23 10.63
CA PRO A 245 0.38 3.01 9.40
C PRO A 245 1.75 3.46 8.92
N TYR A 246 1.87 3.84 7.64
CA TYR A 246 3.08 4.44 7.10
C TYR A 246 2.78 5.46 5.99
N VAL A 247 3.46 6.60 6.04
CA VAL A 247 3.41 7.64 5.00
C VAL A 247 4.82 7.85 4.48
N ASN A 248 4.94 7.98 3.15
CA ASN A 248 6.19 8.32 2.49
C ASN A 248 5.98 9.40 1.44
N HIS A 249 6.56 10.56 1.70
CA HIS A 249 6.82 11.59 0.71
C HIS A 249 8.09 11.21 -0.07
N VAL A 250 7.90 10.57 -1.22
CA VAL A 250 8.96 9.89 -1.97
C VAL A 250 10.17 10.78 -2.28
N PRO A 251 10.02 12.05 -2.74
CA PRO A 251 11.17 12.85 -3.14
C PRO A 251 12.06 13.32 -1.99
N THR A 252 11.50 13.47 -0.78
CA THR A 252 12.21 13.98 0.40
C THR A 252 12.46 12.91 1.46
N LEU A 253 11.93 11.70 1.26
CA LEU A 253 11.97 10.59 2.24
C LEU A 253 11.40 11.00 3.61
N THR A 254 10.47 11.96 3.64
CA THR A 254 9.79 12.38 4.85
C THR A 254 8.51 11.58 5.08
N GLY A 255 8.04 11.56 6.33
CA GLY A 255 6.88 10.77 6.74
C GLY A 255 7.13 10.08 8.07
N GLY A 256 6.47 8.94 8.29
CA GLY A 256 6.60 8.19 9.53
C GLY A 256 6.05 6.77 9.40
N ILE A 257 6.64 5.86 10.19
CA ILE A 257 6.25 4.45 10.28
C ILE A 257 5.72 4.15 11.68
N GLY A 258 4.54 3.54 11.75
CA GLY A 258 3.83 3.24 13.00
C GLY A 258 3.23 4.50 13.62
N ARG A 259 2.24 4.33 14.49
CA ARG A 259 1.45 5.46 15.03
C ARG A 259 2.30 6.49 15.76
N ALA A 260 3.28 6.05 16.53
CA ALA A 260 4.08 6.96 17.35
C ALA A 260 4.93 7.91 16.49
N ARG A 261 5.69 7.38 15.52
CA ARG A 261 6.56 8.21 14.66
C ARG A 261 5.74 9.03 13.69
N LEU A 262 4.64 8.48 13.17
CA LEU A 262 3.77 9.23 12.25
C LEU A 262 3.02 10.35 12.97
N SER A 263 2.53 10.15 14.20
CA SER A 263 1.95 11.24 15.00
C SER A 263 2.97 12.35 15.28
N HIS A 264 4.22 11.98 15.56
CA HIS A 264 5.30 12.95 15.75
C HIS A 264 5.57 13.74 14.46
N PHE A 265 5.66 13.07 13.32
CA PHE A 265 5.82 13.71 12.02
C PHE A 265 4.65 14.67 11.72
N TYR A 266 3.41 14.22 11.90
CA TYR A 266 2.24 15.05 11.65
C TYR A 266 2.19 16.30 12.54
N LEU A 267 2.52 16.16 13.82
CA LEU A 267 2.53 17.27 14.75
C LEU A 267 3.62 18.30 14.45
N ASN A 268 4.81 17.87 14.04
CA ASN A 268 5.98 18.76 14.02
C ASN A 268 6.45 19.15 12.62
N ASN A 269 6.08 18.41 11.57
CA ASN A 269 6.68 18.54 10.24
C ASN A 269 5.68 18.60 9.08
N PHE A 270 4.37 18.41 9.34
CA PHE A 270 3.35 18.35 8.28
C PHE A 270 2.14 19.24 8.54
N ILE A 271 1.20 18.81 9.40
CA ILE A 271 -0.16 19.39 9.49
C ILE A 271 -0.12 20.91 9.72
N PHE A 272 0.75 21.37 10.62
CA PHE A 272 0.84 22.78 10.98
C PHE A 272 1.85 23.59 10.15
N ASN A 273 2.61 22.91 9.28
CA ASN A 273 3.63 23.52 8.42
C ASN A 273 3.05 23.97 7.08
N ASN A 274 1.82 23.56 6.75
CA ASN A 274 1.13 24.00 5.55
C ASN A 274 0.71 25.49 5.65
N PRO A 275 1.00 26.30 4.62
CA PRO A 275 0.43 27.63 4.46
C PRO A 275 -1.11 27.65 4.56
N ASP A 276 -1.67 28.80 4.92
CA ASP A 276 -3.12 28.92 5.09
C ASP A 276 -3.85 29.01 3.73
N ASP A 277 -3.11 29.30 2.66
CA ASP A 277 -3.59 29.28 1.27
C ASP A 277 -3.27 27.97 0.54
N SER A 278 -2.87 26.92 1.27
CA SER A 278 -2.62 25.61 0.66
C SER A 278 -3.92 25.00 0.11
N GLU A 279 -3.88 24.59 -1.15
CA GLU A 279 -5.01 23.97 -1.86
C GLU A 279 -4.56 22.70 -2.58
N LEU A 280 -5.42 21.68 -2.58
CA LEU A 280 -5.28 20.45 -3.34
C LEU A 280 -6.25 20.47 -4.53
N GLU A 281 -5.77 20.87 -5.71
CA GLU A 281 -6.58 20.87 -6.94
C GLU A 281 -6.57 19.47 -7.56
N LEU A 282 -7.63 18.69 -7.36
CA LEU A 282 -7.77 17.35 -7.92
C LEU A 282 -7.88 17.40 -9.46
N ILE A 283 -6.98 16.70 -10.15
CA ILE A 283 -6.97 16.56 -11.62
C ILE A 283 -7.67 15.26 -12.04
N SER A 284 -7.31 14.14 -11.42
CA SER A 284 -7.87 12.84 -11.73
C SER A 284 -7.87 11.94 -10.49
N ARG A 285 -8.82 11.01 -10.44
CA ARG A 285 -8.93 10.00 -9.37
C ARG A 285 -9.25 8.63 -9.96
N THR A 286 -8.48 7.63 -9.55
CA THR A 286 -8.75 6.22 -9.84
C THR A 286 -9.04 5.47 -8.54
N VAL A 287 -10.22 4.84 -8.46
CA VAL A 287 -10.66 4.08 -7.28
C VAL A 287 -10.53 2.58 -7.55
N GLY A 288 -9.72 1.89 -6.75
CA GLY A 288 -9.56 0.45 -6.72
C GLY A 288 -10.46 -0.24 -5.70
N ILE A 289 -10.19 -1.53 -5.43
CA ILE A 289 -10.93 -2.28 -4.39
C ILE A 289 -10.44 -1.98 -2.96
N ASP A 290 -9.21 -1.47 -2.85
CA ASP A 290 -8.46 -1.24 -1.61
C ASP A 290 -7.58 0.02 -1.65
N ARG A 291 -7.73 0.88 -2.66
CA ARG A 291 -6.85 2.05 -2.84
C ARG A 291 -7.47 3.15 -3.68
N ILE A 292 -6.96 4.36 -3.48
CA ILE A 292 -7.19 5.52 -4.32
C ILE A 292 -5.85 5.96 -4.92
N VAL A 293 -5.87 6.35 -6.19
CA VAL A 293 -4.76 7.04 -6.84
C VAL A 293 -5.26 8.39 -7.30
N ASP A 294 -4.72 9.46 -6.71
CA ASP A 294 -5.03 10.84 -7.05
C ASP A 294 -3.88 11.46 -7.82
N GLU A 295 -4.19 12.12 -8.93
CA GLU A 295 -3.35 13.14 -9.54
C GLU A 295 -3.93 14.50 -9.16
N PHE A 296 -3.11 15.36 -8.56
CA PHE A 296 -3.55 16.68 -8.11
C PHE A 296 -2.43 17.70 -8.23
N ILE A 297 -2.78 18.99 -8.19
CA ILE A 297 -1.83 20.09 -8.11
C ILE A 297 -1.88 20.64 -6.69
N LEU A 298 -0.75 20.60 -5.99
CA LEU A 298 -0.59 21.31 -4.73
C LEU A 298 -0.26 22.78 -5.03
N VAL A 299 -1.09 23.68 -4.53
CA VAL A 299 -0.94 25.13 -4.67
C VAL A 299 -0.68 25.74 -3.30
N PHE A 300 0.32 26.62 -3.18
CA PHE A 300 0.60 27.34 -1.94
C PHE A 300 1.51 28.55 -2.17
N THR A 301 1.49 29.51 -1.24
CA THR A 301 2.55 30.51 -1.14
C THR A 301 3.54 30.10 -0.05
N HIS A 302 4.84 30.05 -0.38
CA HIS A 302 5.89 29.62 0.56
C HIS A 302 6.20 30.69 1.62
N VAL A 303 5.30 30.83 2.60
CA VAL A 303 5.36 31.81 3.71
C VAL A 303 5.70 31.18 5.07
N LYS A 304 5.80 29.85 5.14
CA LYS A 304 6.22 29.07 6.31
C LYS A 304 7.26 28.02 5.87
N GLU A 305 8.08 27.55 6.79
CA GLU A 305 8.97 26.42 6.54
C GLU A 305 8.13 25.15 6.35
N MET A 306 8.36 24.42 5.25
CA MET A 306 7.59 23.23 4.88
C MET A 306 8.51 22.01 4.80
N ASP A 307 8.88 21.47 5.96
CA ASP A 307 9.83 20.35 6.11
C ASP A 307 9.55 19.15 5.20
N TRP A 308 8.28 18.84 4.99
CA TRP A 308 7.87 17.66 4.25
C TRP A 308 8.13 17.78 2.73
N ILE A 309 8.09 18.98 2.16
CA ILE A 309 8.27 19.22 0.71
C ILE A 309 9.64 19.85 0.37
N ILE A 310 10.16 20.74 1.22
CA ILE A 310 11.41 21.51 1.01
C ILE A 310 12.18 21.69 2.33
N PRO A 311 12.72 20.59 2.90
CA PRO A 311 13.35 20.63 4.22
C PRO A 311 14.51 21.64 4.28
N GLY A 312 14.50 22.47 5.34
CA GLY A 312 15.57 23.43 5.64
C GLY A 312 15.58 24.70 4.77
N ILE A 313 14.55 24.94 3.96
CA ILE A 313 14.43 26.16 3.15
C ILE A 313 13.48 27.14 3.84
N PRO A 314 13.96 28.32 4.30
CA PRO A 314 13.10 29.34 4.89
C PRO A 314 12.10 29.92 3.89
N PRO A 315 11.02 30.56 4.37
CA PRO A 315 10.01 31.20 3.52
C PRO A 315 10.60 32.08 2.42
N THR A 316 10.20 31.84 1.17
CA THR A 316 10.67 32.62 0.00
C THR A 316 9.63 33.61 -0.50
N GLY A 317 8.38 33.52 -0.02
CA GLY A 317 7.25 34.34 -0.47
C GLY A 317 6.79 34.04 -1.91
N ARG A 318 7.29 32.98 -2.53
CA ARG A 318 6.91 32.61 -3.90
C ARG A 318 5.66 31.75 -3.91
N HIS A 319 4.80 32.01 -4.89
CA HIS A 319 3.65 31.17 -5.19
C HIS A 319 4.10 29.95 -6.00
N VAL A 320 3.66 28.76 -5.59
CA VAL A 320 4.12 27.47 -6.12
C VAL A 320 2.91 26.62 -6.50
N GLN A 321 2.97 25.99 -7.68
CA GLN A 321 1.98 25.01 -8.17
C GLN A 321 2.71 23.79 -8.68
N VAL A 322 2.55 22.65 -8.02
CA VAL A 322 3.35 21.45 -8.32
C VAL A 322 2.42 20.27 -8.55
N PRO A 323 2.59 19.49 -9.63
CA PRO A 323 1.89 18.23 -9.83
C PRO A 323 2.33 17.17 -8.81
N PHE A 324 1.36 16.47 -8.26
CA PHE A 324 1.52 15.38 -7.32
C PHE A 324 0.78 14.13 -7.80
N THR A 325 1.30 12.97 -7.42
CA THR A 325 0.58 11.70 -7.45
C THR A 325 0.59 11.10 -6.05
N SER A 326 -0.59 10.80 -5.50
CA SER A 326 -0.72 10.03 -4.26
C SER A 326 -1.31 8.64 -4.53
N VAL A 327 -0.72 7.62 -3.92
CA VAL A 327 -1.25 6.25 -3.87
C VAL A 327 -1.62 5.94 -2.43
N VAL A 328 -2.92 6.03 -2.13
CA VAL A 328 -3.51 5.86 -0.81
C VAL A 328 -4.07 4.45 -0.69
N ASN A 329 -3.55 3.64 0.22
CA ASN A 329 -3.97 2.25 0.41
C ASN A 329 -4.80 2.10 1.69
N ILE A 330 -5.93 1.42 1.57
CA ILE A 330 -6.98 1.31 2.59
C ILE A 330 -7.24 -0.17 2.88
N ARG A 331 -7.43 -0.52 4.15
CA ARG A 331 -7.98 -1.79 4.60
C ARG A 331 -9.28 -1.52 5.33
N GLY A 332 -10.37 -2.09 4.84
CA GLY A 332 -11.70 -1.80 5.35
C GLY A 332 -12.01 -0.30 5.30
N ASP A 333 -12.07 0.33 6.46
CA ASP A 333 -12.36 1.76 6.62
C ASP A 333 -11.18 2.61 7.12
N ARG A 334 -9.96 2.10 7.01
CA ARG A 334 -8.75 2.77 7.51
C ARG A 334 -7.61 2.76 6.51
N LEU A 335 -6.86 3.85 6.47
CA LEU A 335 -5.63 3.95 5.69
C LEU A 335 -4.54 3.12 6.37
N TYR A 336 -3.77 2.38 5.57
CA TYR A 336 -2.56 1.72 6.06
C TYR A 336 -1.30 2.33 5.50
N HIS A 337 -1.17 2.55 4.18
CA HIS A 337 0.00 3.21 3.61
C HIS A 337 -0.36 4.29 2.60
N GLU A 338 0.43 5.36 2.59
CA GLU A 338 0.39 6.39 1.56
C GLU A 338 1.78 6.60 0.94
N HIS A 339 1.83 6.65 -0.39
CA HIS A 339 3.02 7.07 -1.12
C HIS A 339 2.69 8.29 -1.97
N ILE A 340 3.35 9.40 -1.69
CA ILE A 340 3.13 10.67 -2.37
C ILE A 340 4.40 11.04 -3.14
N ALA A 341 4.28 11.29 -4.44
CA ALA A 341 5.39 11.66 -5.32
C ALA A 341 5.11 12.98 -6.03
N TRP A 342 6.19 13.72 -6.28
CA TRP A 342 6.21 14.94 -7.08
C TRP A 342 7.62 15.13 -7.67
N ASP A 343 7.78 16.10 -8.56
CA ASP A 343 9.09 16.49 -9.10
C ASP A 343 9.72 17.62 -8.26
N GLN A 344 10.78 17.29 -7.52
CA GLN A 344 11.51 18.25 -6.69
C GLN A 344 12.16 19.37 -7.52
N ALA A 345 12.57 19.10 -8.76
CA ALA A 345 13.18 20.11 -9.62
C ALA A 345 12.16 21.20 -9.97
N THR A 346 10.92 20.81 -10.29
CA THR A 346 9.79 21.74 -10.50
C THR A 346 9.54 22.63 -9.29
N VAL A 347 9.66 22.11 -8.07
CA VAL A 347 9.56 22.92 -6.83
C VAL A 347 10.70 23.94 -6.76
N LEU A 348 11.95 23.50 -6.91
CA LEU A 348 13.13 24.36 -6.78
C LEU A 348 13.22 25.43 -7.88
N VAL A 349 12.75 25.15 -9.10
CA VAL A 349 12.63 26.16 -10.17
C VAL A 349 11.65 27.26 -9.77
N GLN A 350 10.46 26.90 -9.29
CA GLN A 350 9.45 27.88 -8.87
C GLN A 350 9.90 28.72 -7.67
N LEU A 351 10.68 28.12 -6.76
CA LEU A 351 11.33 28.83 -5.65
C LEU A 351 12.49 29.74 -6.09
N GLY A 352 12.96 29.61 -7.34
CA GLY A 352 14.13 30.35 -7.85
C GLY A 352 15.46 29.86 -7.28
N LEU A 353 15.52 28.59 -6.86
CA LEU A 353 16.67 27.97 -6.21
C LEU A 353 17.41 26.98 -7.12
N LEU A 354 16.79 26.53 -8.21
CA LEU A 354 17.46 25.72 -9.23
C LEU A 354 17.98 26.61 -10.37
N PRO A 355 19.30 26.66 -10.63
CA PRO A 355 19.84 27.34 -11.79
C PRO A 355 19.30 26.76 -13.10
N GLU A 356 19.05 27.61 -14.09
CA GLU A 356 18.63 27.16 -15.43
C GLU A 356 19.72 26.31 -16.13
N TYR A 357 20.98 26.55 -15.77
CA TYR A 357 22.15 25.88 -16.34
C TYR A 357 23.04 25.29 -15.23
N LEU A 358 23.46 24.05 -15.42
CA LEU A 358 24.43 23.35 -14.57
C LEU A 358 25.75 23.12 -15.32
N PRO A 359 26.88 23.01 -14.61
CA PRO A 359 28.15 22.62 -15.24
C PRO A 359 28.05 21.28 -15.96
N PHE A 360 28.64 21.19 -17.16
CA PHE A 360 28.80 19.96 -17.91
C PHE A 360 30.29 19.64 -18.08
N PRO A 361 30.90 18.80 -17.22
CA PRO A 361 32.35 18.63 -17.18
C PRO A 361 32.90 17.61 -18.19
N TYR A 362 32.07 17.11 -19.11
CA TYR A 362 32.42 16.04 -20.03
C TYR A 362 32.72 16.57 -21.44
N ALA A 363 33.56 15.86 -22.18
CA ALA A 363 33.74 16.12 -23.61
C ALA A 363 32.45 15.83 -24.37
N LEU A 364 32.23 16.57 -25.46
CA LEU A 364 31.11 16.32 -26.36
C LEU A 364 31.38 15.06 -27.23
N PRO A 365 30.34 14.45 -27.84
CA PRO A 365 30.49 13.23 -28.63
C PRO A 365 31.47 13.33 -29.82
N ASP A 366 31.72 14.53 -30.33
CA ASP A 366 32.69 14.83 -31.38
C ASP A 366 34.14 14.96 -30.85
N GLY A 367 34.34 14.80 -29.54
CA GLY A 367 35.62 14.98 -28.85
C GLY A 367 35.92 16.42 -28.44
N SER A 368 35.02 17.36 -28.70
CA SER A 368 35.20 18.76 -28.32
C SER A 368 35.24 18.93 -26.80
N VAL A 369 36.19 19.74 -26.34
CA VAL A 369 36.34 20.16 -24.94
C VAL A 369 36.21 21.69 -24.85
N PRO A 370 35.85 22.25 -23.68
CA PRO A 370 35.76 23.70 -23.55
C PRO A 370 37.07 24.40 -23.90
N ALA A 371 37.00 25.52 -24.61
CA ALA A 371 38.17 26.35 -24.87
C ALA A 371 38.79 26.88 -23.56
N HIS A 372 40.07 27.26 -23.61
CA HIS A 372 40.77 27.81 -22.45
C HIS A 372 40.00 28.99 -21.82
N GLY A 373 39.76 28.94 -20.51
CA GLY A 373 38.99 29.95 -19.78
C GLY A 373 37.47 29.86 -19.96
N LYS A 374 36.96 28.75 -20.51
CA LYS A 374 35.53 28.50 -20.70
C LYS A 374 35.10 27.17 -20.08
N ARG A 375 33.79 27.00 -19.95
CA ARG A 375 33.15 25.75 -19.52
C ARG A 375 31.93 25.43 -20.38
N PHE A 376 31.59 24.16 -20.44
CA PHE A 376 30.27 23.75 -20.94
C PHE A 376 29.22 23.82 -19.84
N GLU A 377 28.02 24.19 -20.23
CA GLU A 377 26.84 24.22 -19.39
C GLU A 377 25.69 23.46 -20.05
N TYR A 378 25.00 22.67 -19.23
CA TYR A 378 23.81 21.92 -19.59
C TYR A 378 22.56 22.66 -19.09
N ARG A 379 21.59 22.86 -19.98
CA ARG A 379 20.29 23.41 -19.60
C ARG A 379 19.45 22.37 -18.87
N VAL A 380 19.04 22.67 -17.64
CA VAL A 380 18.29 21.75 -16.79
C VAL A 380 16.90 21.47 -17.39
N PRO A 381 16.46 20.20 -17.53
CA PRO A 381 15.18 19.84 -18.11
C PRO A 381 14.08 19.86 -17.04
N ALA A 382 13.89 21.01 -16.39
CA ALA A 382 12.88 21.21 -15.35
C ALA A 382 11.95 22.36 -15.77
N ALA A 383 10.64 22.08 -15.85
CA ALA A 383 9.71 23.04 -16.43
C ALA A 383 9.32 24.14 -15.43
N GLY A 384 9.16 23.81 -14.14
CA GLY A 384 8.59 24.74 -13.18
C GLY A 384 7.05 24.75 -13.26
N VAL A 385 6.43 25.93 -13.19
CA VAL A 385 4.97 26.07 -13.14
C VAL A 385 4.28 25.52 -14.40
N GLU A 386 4.99 25.51 -15.52
CA GLU A 386 4.56 24.96 -16.80
C GLU A 386 4.12 23.50 -16.70
N SER A 387 4.72 22.70 -15.81
CA SER A 387 4.29 21.32 -15.53
C SER A 387 2.84 21.28 -15.02
N ALA A 388 2.48 22.14 -14.08
CA ALA A 388 1.12 22.23 -13.54
C ALA A 388 0.13 22.78 -14.58
N VAL A 389 0.54 23.82 -15.32
CA VAL A 389 -0.29 24.41 -16.38
C VAL A 389 -0.64 23.38 -17.46
N LYS A 390 0.34 22.58 -17.90
CA LYS A 390 0.15 21.54 -18.91
C LYS A 390 -0.71 20.37 -18.41
N LEU A 391 -0.57 19.98 -17.15
CA LEU A 391 -1.38 18.92 -16.55
C LEU A 391 -2.85 19.35 -16.46
N ARG A 392 -3.10 20.61 -16.11
CA ARG A 392 -4.45 21.20 -16.04
C ARG A 392 -5.10 21.35 -17.41
N ASP A 393 -4.33 21.76 -18.41
CA ASP A 393 -4.78 21.96 -19.79
C ASP A 393 -3.74 21.45 -20.78
N GLU A 394 -4.10 20.37 -21.47
CA GLU A 394 -3.27 19.70 -22.46
C GLU A 394 -2.87 20.59 -23.66
N HIS A 395 -3.50 21.75 -23.84
CA HIS A 395 -3.17 22.71 -24.90
C HIS A 395 -2.34 23.92 -24.42
N ALA A 396 -2.21 24.14 -23.12
CA ALA A 396 -1.64 25.38 -22.58
C ALA A 396 -0.11 25.52 -22.74
N VAL A 397 0.63 24.41 -22.74
CA VAL A 397 2.09 24.40 -22.97
C VAL A 397 2.42 23.48 -24.14
N PRO A 398 3.17 23.91 -25.17
CA PRO A 398 3.56 23.04 -26.28
C PRO A 398 4.44 21.87 -25.81
N SER A 399 4.14 20.66 -26.31
CA SER A 399 4.98 19.49 -26.05
C SER A 399 6.34 19.63 -26.76
N ASN A 400 7.35 18.89 -26.28
CA ASN A 400 8.67 18.73 -26.91
C ASN A 400 9.59 19.97 -26.93
N LEU A 401 9.24 21.07 -26.27
CA LEU A 401 10.10 22.27 -26.24
C LEU A 401 11.50 22.00 -25.68
N MET A 402 11.61 21.13 -24.66
CA MET A 402 12.87 20.76 -24.03
C MET A 402 13.82 19.96 -24.93
N PHE A 403 13.33 19.33 -26.01
CA PHE A 403 14.22 18.64 -26.96
C PHE A 403 15.14 19.61 -27.72
N ASN A 404 14.83 20.90 -27.71
CA ASN A 404 15.68 21.94 -28.27
C ASN A 404 16.81 22.38 -27.33
N TYR A 405 16.88 21.84 -26.11
CA TYR A 405 17.93 22.20 -25.15
C TYR A 405 19.27 21.66 -25.63
N GLN A 406 20.29 22.52 -25.58
CA GLN A 406 21.64 22.21 -26.05
C GLN A 406 22.67 22.53 -24.97
N ILE A 407 23.78 21.81 -25.00
CA ILE A 407 24.99 22.22 -24.29
C ILE A 407 25.47 23.54 -24.90
N ARG A 408 25.82 24.50 -24.05
CA ARG A 408 26.43 25.76 -24.46
C ARG A 408 27.82 25.90 -23.87
N GLU A 409 28.68 26.66 -24.54
CA GLU A 409 29.97 27.06 -24.02
C GLU A 409 29.90 28.50 -23.51
N VAL A 410 30.34 28.73 -22.26
CA VAL A 410 30.35 30.06 -21.64
C VAL A 410 31.73 30.37 -21.06
N GLY A 411 32.07 31.66 -20.97
CA GLY A 411 33.28 32.10 -20.26
C GLY A 411 33.20 31.78 -18.77
N ILE A 412 34.33 31.43 -18.15
CA ILE A 412 34.44 31.29 -16.71
C ILE A 412 34.55 32.71 -16.12
N ASP A 413 33.55 33.13 -15.35
CA ASP A 413 33.63 34.35 -14.54
C ASP A 413 34.24 34.00 -13.18
N GLU A 414 35.53 34.27 -13.01
CA GLU A 414 36.30 33.96 -11.79
C GLU A 414 35.76 34.68 -10.53
N SER A 415 34.88 35.67 -10.67
CA SER A 415 34.28 36.40 -9.54
C SER A 415 33.09 35.70 -8.89
N LEU A 416 32.47 34.73 -9.58
CA LEU A 416 31.32 33.97 -9.09
C LEU A 416 31.72 32.62 -8.47
N ASP A 417 32.80 31.97 -8.96
CA ASP A 417 33.26 30.69 -8.40
C ASP A 417 33.97 30.83 -7.05
N LYS A 418 34.64 31.95 -6.77
CA LYS A 418 35.27 32.19 -5.45
C LYS A 418 34.29 32.23 -4.28
N ARG A 419 33.01 32.53 -4.53
CA ARG A 419 31.97 32.51 -3.47
C ARG A 419 31.49 31.11 -3.10
N ARG A 420 31.85 30.06 -3.85
CA ARG A 420 31.53 28.67 -3.52
C ARG A 420 32.59 27.98 -2.66
N ASP A 421 33.87 28.37 -2.79
CA ASP A 421 34.97 27.77 -2.01
C ASP A 421 35.07 28.30 -0.57
N ASP A 422 34.59 29.52 -0.30
CA ASP A 422 34.65 30.13 1.06
C ASP A 422 33.47 29.72 1.97
N SER A 423 32.58 28.81 1.53
CA SER A 423 31.38 28.38 2.27
C SER A 423 31.26 26.87 2.48
N LEU A 424 32.38 26.13 2.48
CA LEU A 424 32.47 24.72 2.87
C LEU A 424 33.06 24.54 4.27
#